data_AF-A0A3D8YXY8-F1
#
_entry.id   AF-A0A3D8YXY8-F1
#
_cell.length_a   1.000
_cell.length_b   1.000
_cell.length_c   1.000
_cell.angle_alpha   90.00
_cell.angle_beta   90.00
_cell.angle_gamma   90.00
#
_symmetry.space_group_name_H-M   'P 1'
#
loop_
_entity.id
_entity.type
_entity.pdbx_description
1 polymer ?
#
loop_
_entity_poly.entity_id
_entity_poly.type
_entity_poly.pdbx_seq_one_letter_code
_entity_poly.pdbx_strand_id
1 'polypeptide(L)'
;MANLILQLAALIVGLIRPKILLRWMPEYKRSRKFAALYFGLALVAFFILFGVTAPPESDVAGTSEQDEKSKQEDTAQQAVKKQEEKARAEAEKKAQEEIARAEAEKKAKESLETPSQQQAVKMALNYIDYTAFSPSGLIDQLVFEGFEQADATYAVKVIRIDWQEQAVLMAQNYLDYTAFSRSGLIEQLVFEGFSNDVATYVVNQVGL
;
A
#
# COMPACT_ATOMS: atom_id res chain seq x y z
N MET A 1 6.31 5.54 53.61
CA MET A 1 4.87 5.43 53.25
C MET A 1 4.36 6.60 52.41
N ALA A 2 4.59 7.87 52.78
CA ALA A 2 4.09 9.05 52.04
C ALA A 2 4.58 9.15 50.57
N ASN A 3 5.83 8.77 50.28
CA ASN A 3 6.37 8.82 48.91
C ASN A 3 5.77 7.76 47.97
N LEU A 4 5.34 6.61 48.49
CA LEU A 4 4.75 5.53 47.68
C LEU A 4 3.34 5.92 47.19
N ILE A 5 2.56 6.56 48.06
CA ILE A 5 1.20 7.02 47.75
C ILE A 5 1.23 8.14 46.71
N LEU A 6 2.20 9.06 46.80
CA LEU A 6 2.39 10.13 45.82
C LEU A 6 2.78 9.60 44.43
N GLN A 7 3.63 8.56 44.36
CA GLN A 7 4.02 7.94 43.10
C GLN A 7 2.87 7.16 42.45
N LEU A 8 2.06 6.46 43.26
CA LEU A 8 0.88 5.75 42.75
C LEU A 8 -0.16 6.74 42.21
N ALA A 9 -0.39 7.85 42.92
CA ALA A 9 -1.29 8.92 42.48
C ALA A 9 -0.80 9.60 41.18
N ALA A 10 0.50 9.87 41.06
CA ALA A 10 1.08 10.41 39.83
C ALA A 10 0.96 9.43 38.65
N LEU A 11 1.14 8.13 38.88
CA LEU A 11 0.98 7.10 37.85
C LEU A 11 -0.46 7.04 37.33
N ILE A 12 -1.44 7.10 38.23
CA ILE A 12 -2.88 7.09 37.88
C ILE A 12 -3.24 8.35 37.08
N VAL A 13 -2.78 9.53 37.52
CA VAL A 13 -3.02 10.80 36.78
C VAL A 13 -2.32 10.79 35.40
N GLY A 14 -1.15 10.16 35.28
CA GLY A 14 -0.42 10.01 34.02
C GLY A 14 -1.11 9.12 33.00
N LEU A 15 -1.80 8.09 33.47
CA LEU A 15 -2.61 7.21 32.62
C LEU A 15 -3.90 7.90 32.16
N ILE A 16 -4.52 8.73 33.00
CA ILE A 16 -5.78 9.42 32.65
C ILE A 16 -5.51 10.64 31.75
N ARG A 17 -4.53 11.50 32.11
CA ARG A 17 -4.15 12.72 31.37
C ARG A 17 -2.62 12.83 31.15
N PRO A 18 -2.05 12.11 30.15
CA PRO A 18 -0.61 12.07 29.92
C PRO A 18 0.00 13.42 29.52
N LYS A 19 -0.79 14.34 28.96
CA LYS A 19 -0.35 15.69 28.56
C LYS A 19 0.07 16.57 29.74
N ILE A 20 -0.48 16.34 30.94
CA ILE A 20 -0.18 17.14 32.14
C ILE A 20 1.17 16.70 32.75
N LEU A 21 1.44 15.39 32.79
CA LEU A 21 2.66 14.85 33.42
C LEU A 21 3.86 14.81 32.46
N LEU A 22 3.63 14.58 31.16
CA LEU A 22 4.69 14.63 30.14
C LEU A 22 4.84 16.03 29.53
N ARG A 23 4.47 17.08 30.28
CA ARG A 23 4.47 18.48 29.83
C ARG A 23 5.86 18.97 29.40
N TRP A 24 6.92 18.40 29.97
CA TRP A 24 8.31 18.71 29.61
C TRP A 24 8.80 18.01 28.32
N MET A 25 7.99 17.12 27.73
CA MET A 25 8.36 16.32 26.54
C MET A 25 7.66 16.82 25.26
N PRO A 26 8.22 16.64 24.05
CA PRO A 26 7.58 17.04 22.79
C PRO A 26 6.21 16.40 22.57
N GLU A 27 5.28 17.12 21.93
CA GLU A 27 3.84 16.77 21.91
C GLU A 27 3.54 15.37 21.36
N TYR A 28 4.33 14.91 20.37
CA TYR A 28 4.16 13.61 19.75
C TYR A 28 4.50 12.41 20.65
N LYS A 29 5.22 12.63 21.77
CA LYS A 29 5.58 11.59 22.75
C LYS A 29 4.72 11.60 24.02
N ARG A 30 3.72 12.47 24.11
CA ARG A 30 2.83 12.59 25.29
C ARG A 30 1.68 11.57 25.26
N SER A 31 1.99 10.30 25.04
CA SER A 31 1.00 9.21 24.98
C SER A 31 1.01 8.35 26.24
N ARG A 32 -0.12 7.70 26.54
CA ARG A 32 -0.30 6.81 27.70
C ARG A 32 0.72 5.66 27.72
N LYS A 33 1.14 5.21 26.53
CA LYS A 33 2.13 4.13 26.35
C LYS A 33 3.52 4.55 26.84
N PHE A 34 3.93 5.78 26.55
CA PHE A 34 5.21 6.30 27.03
C PHE A 34 5.18 6.57 28.54
N ALA A 35 4.07 7.06 29.08
CA ALA A 35 3.92 7.20 30.53
C ALA A 35 4.10 5.85 31.25
N ALA A 36 3.42 4.80 30.80
CA ALA A 36 3.53 3.47 31.39
C ALA A 36 4.96 2.89 31.30
N LEU A 37 5.64 3.08 30.17
CA LEU A 37 7.02 2.62 29.97
C LEU A 37 7.98 3.24 31.00
N TYR A 38 7.96 4.56 31.15
CA TYR A 38 8.90 5.26 32.04
C TYR A 38 8.63 5.00 33.52
N PHE A 39 7.35 4.96 33.94
CA PHE A 39 7.03 4.64 35.32
C PHE A 39 7.32 3.18 35.67
N GLY A 40 7.13 2.25 34.74
CA GLY A 40 7.54 0.85 34.92
C GLY A 40 9.06 0.72 35.10
N LEU A 41 9.84 1.44 34.30
CA LEU A 41 11.30 1.43 34.38
C LEU A 41 11.81 2.07 35.69
N ALA A 42 11.18 3.16 36.15
CA ALA A 42 11.48 3.78 37.44
C ALA A 42 11.16 2.86 38.64
N LEU A 43 10.11 2.04 38.54
CA LEU A 43 9.72 1.08 39.58
C LEU A 43 10.75 -0.05 39.70
N VAL A 44 11.23 -0.58 38.57
CA VAL A 44 12.28 -1.61 38.55
C VAL A 44 13.60 -1.06 39.13
N ALA A 45 13.98 0.17 38.77
CA ALA A 45 15.16 0.81 39.33
C ALA A 45 15.06 1.03 40.85
N PHE A 46 13.87 1.36 41.36
CA PHE A 46 13.62 1.49 42.79
C PHE A 46 13.80 0.17 43.55
N PHE A 47 13.30 -0.94 43.00
CA PHE A 47 13.49 -2.27 43.60
C PHE A 47 14.94 -2.75 43.58
N ILE A 48 15.72 -2.38 42.55
CA ILE A 48 17.16 -2.69 42.51
C ILE A 48 17.92 -1.85 43.57
N LEU A 49 17.52 -0.59 43.79
CA LEU A 49 18.20 0.30 44.73
C LEU A 49 17.86 0.00 46.20
N PHE A 50 16.66 -0.50 46.49
CA PHE A 50 16.18 -0.80 47.87
C PHE A 50 16.18 -2.29 48.23
N GLY A 51 16.20 -3.20 47.24
CA GLY A 51 16.11 -4.65 47.45
C GLY A 51 17.42 -5.33 47.87
N VAL A 52 18.54 -4.61 47.89
CA VAL A 52 19.89 -5.14 48.19
C VAL A 52 20.33 -4.95 49.66
N THR A 53 19.50 -4.36 50.53
CA THR A 53 19.91 -4.06 51.93
C THR A 53 19.28 -4.95 53.01
N ALA A 54 18.82 -6.16 52.70
CA ALA A 54 18.32 -7.11 53.70
C ALA A 54 19.43 -8.12 54.08
N PRO A 55 19.80 -8.28 55.37
CA PRO A 55 20.83 -9.24 55.78
C PRO A 55 20.27 -10.68 55.79
N PRO A 56 21.09 -11.71 55.50
CA PRO A 56 20.66 -13.10 55.50
C PRO A 56 20.91 -13.76 56.87
N GLU A 57 19.96 -14.56 57.37
CA GLU A 57 20.15 -15.45 58.52
C GLU A 57 19.87 -16.93 58.18
N SER A 58 20.92 -17.73 58.42
CA SER A 58 21.08 -19.16 58.75
C SER A 58 20.27 -20.29 58.08
N ASP A 59 21.04 -21.06 57.28
CA ASP A 59 21.36 -22.50 57.38
C ASP A 59 20.32 -23.64 57.25
N VAL A 60 20.44 -24.31 56.08
CA VAL A 60 20.47 -25.76 55.74
C VAL A 60 19.88 -26.84 56.67
N ALA A 61 18.93 -27.62 56.13
CA ALA A 61 19.10 -29.04 55.71
C ALA A 61 17.76 -29.81 55.75
N GLY A 62 17.32 -30.34 54.60
CA GLY A 62 16.10 -31.15 54.48
C GLY A 62 15.87 -31.59 53.04
N THR A 63 16.32 -32.80 52.75
CA THR A 63 16.37 -33.47 51.45
C THR A 63 14.97 -33.72 50.85
N SER A 64 14.96 -33.79 49.51
CA SER A 64 14.02 -34.54 48.66
C SER A 64 12.55 -34.11 48.68
N GLU A 65 12.16 -33.22 47.76
CA GLU A 65 10.81 -33.17 47.14
C GLU A 65 10.67 -32.10 46.04
N GLN A 66 11.64 -31.19 45.89
CA GLN A 66 11.46 -29.97 45.08
C GLN A 66 11.97 -30.02 43.63
N ASP A 67 12.76 -31.04 43.26
CA ASP A 67 13.36 -31.15 41.92
C ASP A 67 12.44 -31.74 40.83
N GLU A 68 11.34 -32.41 41.19
CA GLU A 68 10.37 -32.92 40.21
C GLU A 68 9.30 -31.89 39.83
N LYS A 69 9.00 -30.94 40.72
CA LYS A 69 7.94 -29.93 40.52
C LYS A 69 8.38 -28.76 39.62
N SER A 70 9.67 -28.40 39.66
CA SER A 70 10.26 -27.34 38.82
C SER A 70 10.42 -27.75 37.34
N LYS A 71 10.57 -29.04 37.06
CA LYS A 71 10.71 -29.57 35.68
C LYS A 71 9.37 -29.69 34.95
N GLN A 72 8.26 -29.87 35.67
CA GLN A 72 6.92 -29.98 35.09
C GLN A 72 6.30 -28.61 34.74
N GLU A 73 6.52 -27.56 35.54
CA GLU A 73 5.96 -26.22 35.27
C GLU A 73 6.62 -25.52 34.07
N ASP A 74 7.92 -25.70 33.85
CA ASP A 74 8.66 -25.13 32.72
C ASP A 74 8.26 -25.78 31.38
N THR A 75 7.97 -27.09 31.41
CA THR A 75 7.47 -27.84 30.25
C THR A 75 6.03 -27.44 29.88
N ALA A 76 5.19 -27.14 30.88
CA ALA A 76 3.82 -26.67 30.67
C ALA A 76 3.78 -25.24 30.10
N GLN A 77 4.64 -24.33 30.57
CA GLN A 77 4.72 -22.96 30.04
C GLN A 77 5.31 -22.90 28.63
N GLN A 78 6.28 -23.77 28.30
CA GLN A 78 6.78 -23.91 26.92
C GLN A 78 5.72 -24.49 25.97
N ALA A 79 4.88 -25.42 26.44
CA ALA A 79 3.78 -25.97 25.64
C ALA A 79 2.72 -24.91 25.32
N VAL A 80 2.39 -24.04 26.28
CA VAL A 80 1.42 -22.94 26.08
C VAL A 80 1.96 -21.87 25.13
N LYS A 81 3.22 -21.43 25.30
CA LYS A 81 3.85 -20.48 24.36
C LYS A 81 3.94 -21.02 22.94
N LYS A 82 4.27 -22.30 22.78
CA LYS A 82 4.35 -22.96 21.47
C LYS A 82 2.97 -23.12 20.82
N GLN A 83 1.90 -23.25 21.61
CA GLN A 83 0.52 -23.22 21.13
C GLN A 83 0.05 -21.81 20.74
N GLU A 84 0.37 -20.78 21.53
CA GLU A 84 0.05 -19.38 21.18
C GLU A 84 0.77 -18.93 19.91
N GLU A 85 2.04 -19.30 19.75
CA GLU A 85 2.83 -18.95 18.56
C GLU A 85 2.32 -19.69 17.32
N LYS A 86 1.89 -20.95 17.45
CA LYS A 86 1.17 -21.67 16.39
C LYS A 86 -0.16 -21.02 16.04
N ALA A 87 -0.96 -20.65 17.04
CA ALA A 87 -2.25 -20.01 16.84
C ALA A 87 -2.11 -18.64 16.15
N ARG A 88 -1.08 -17.87 16.52
CA ARG A 88 -0.76 -16.59 15.90
C ARG A 88 -0.24 -16.75 14.47
N ALA A 89 0.63 -17.72 14.21
CA ALA A 89 1.11 -18.02 12.85
C ALA A 89 -0.02 -18.51 11.94
N GLU A 90 -0.97 -19.29 12.47
CA GLU A 90 -2.15 -19.73 11.71
C GLU A 90 -3.11 -18.58 11.42
N ALA A 91 -3.28 -17.65 12.38
CA ALA A 91 -4.08 -16.44 12.19
C ALA A 91 -3.46 -15.49 11.15
N GLU A 92 -2.14 -15.27 11.19
CA GLU A 92 -1.43 -14.47 10.18
C GLU A 92 -1.49 -15.11 8.79
N LYS A 93 -1.39 -16.44 8.69
CA LYS A 93 -1.54 -17.16 7.42
C LYS A 93 -2.95 -17.03 6.84
N LYS A 94 -3.99 -17.16 7.65
CA LYS A 94 -5.39 -16.98 7.22
C LYS A 94 -5.66 -15.54 6.76
N ALA A 95 -5.10 -14.55 7.45
CA ALA A 95 -5.23 -13.15 7.03
C ALA A 95 -4.52 -12.88 5.68
N GLN A 96 -3.33 -13.47 5.46
CA GLN A 96 -2.63 -13.36 4.18
C GLN A 96 -3.37 -14.08 3.03
N GLU A 97 -3.94 -15.26 3.28
CA GLU A 97 -4.76 -15.97 2.30
C GLU A 97 -6.04 -15.19 1.93
N GLU A 98 -6.66 -14.51 2.90
CA GLU A 98 -7.85 -13.69 2.68
C GLU A 98 -7.54 -12.43 1.85
N ILE A 99 -6.40 -11.77 2.12
CA ILE A 99 -5.91 -10.64 1.30
C ILE A 99 -5.59 -11.12 -0.12
N ALA A 100 -4.87 -12.23 -0.28
CA ALA A 100 -4.53 -12.77 -1.60
C ALA A 100 -5.78 -13.18 -2.39
N ARG A 101 -6.79 -13.73 -1.72
CA ARG A 101 -8.07 -14.08 -2.34
C ARG A 101 -8.87 -12.83 -2.76
N ALA A 102 -8.88 -11.78 -1.94
CA ALA A 102 -9.53 -10.52 -2.28
C ALA A 102 -8.86 -9.82 -3.46
N GLU A 103 -7.53 -9.86 -3.55
CA GLU A 103 -6.77 -9.36 -4.71
C GLU A 103 -7.03 -10.20 -5.96
N ALA A 104 -7.07 -11.53 -5.83
CA ALA A 104 -7.40 -12.43 -6.93
C ALA A 104 -8.83 -12.21 -7.43
N GLU A 105 -9.80 -11.98 -6.54
CA GLU A 105 -11.18 -11.68 -6.92
C GLU A 105 -11.31 -10.30 -7.56
N LYS A 106 -10.56 -9.29 -7.08
CA LYS A 106 -10.50 -7.98 -7.72
C LYS A 106 -9.92 -8.07 -9.13
N LYS A 107 -8.82 -8.81 -9.31
CA LYS A 107 -8.26 -9.08 -10.65
C LYS A 107 -9.21 -9.88 -11.54
N ALA A 108 -9.95 -10.83 -10.97
CA ALA A 108 -10.95 -11.60 -11.71
C ALA A 108 -12.13 -10.72 -12.15
N LYS A 109 -12.57 -9.77 -11.32
CA LYS A 109 -13.59 -8.78 -11.68
C LYS A 109 -13.09 -7.76 -12.70
N GLU A 110 -11.83 -7.34 -12.62
CA GLU A 110 -11.18 -6.55 -13.69
C GLU A 110 -11.05 -7.31 -15.01
N SER A 111 -10.99 -8.64 -14.98
CA SER A 111 -10.89 -9.46 -16.19
C SER A 111 -12.22 -9.69 -16.91
N LEU A 112 -13.35 -9.38 -16.26
CA LEU A 112 -14.66 -9.45 -16.89
C LEU A 112 -15.01 -8.09 -17.48
N GLU A 113 -14.89 -8.00 -18.81
CA GLU A 113 -15.28 -6.81 -19.56
C GLU A 113 -16.74 -6.44 -19.29
N THR A 114 -16.99 -5.19 -18.90
CA THR A 114 -18.35 -4.70 -18.65
C THR A 114 -19.09 -4.46 -19.97
N PRO A 115 -20.44 -4.44 -19.99
CA PRO A 115 -21.18 -4.09 -21.19
C PRO A 115 -20.81 -2.70 -21.75
N SER A 116 -20.48 -1.74 -20.88
CA SER A 116 -20.05 -0.40 -21.30
C SER A 116 -18.69 -0.45 -22.01
N GLN A 117 -17.72 -1.19 -21.45
CA GLN A 117 -16.43 -1.44 -22.08
C GLN A 117 -16.57 -2.08 -23.46
N GLN A 118 -17.44 -3.09 -23.59
CA GLN A 118 -17.71 -3.73 -24.88
C GLN A 118 -18.27 -2.76 -25.93
N GLN A 119 -19.12 -1.81 -25.52
CA GLN A 119 -19.64 -0.78 -26.42
C GLN A 119 -18.56 0.23 -26.79
N ALA A 120 -17.73 0.65 -25.82
CA ALA A 120 -16.60 1.53 -26.07
C ALA A 120 -15.62 0.90 -27.08
N VAL A 121 -15.29 -0.38 -26.94
CA VAL A 121 -14.44 -1.13 -27.88
C VAL A 121 -15.04 -1.13 -29.28
N LYS A 122 -16.33 -1.44 -29.43
CA LYS A 122 -17.00 -1.43 -30.74
C LYS A 122 -16.97 -0.05 -31.38
N MET A 123 -17.26 1.00 -30.61
CA MET A 123 -17.23 2.36 -31.12
C MET A 123 -15.81 2.79 -31.50
N ALA A 124 -14.81 2.42 -30.69
CA ALA A 124 -13.41 2.69 -30.99
C ALA A 124 -12.99 2.11 -32.34
N LEU A 125 -13.37 0.85 -32.61
CA LEU A 125 -13.11 0.19 -33.90
C LEU A 125 -13.85 0.88 -35.05
N ASN A 126 -15.12 1.26 -34.87
CA ASN A 126 -15.88 2.00 -35.88
C ASN A 126 -15.21 3.34 -36.25
N TYR A 127 -14.63 4.04 -35.27
CA TYR A 127 -13.88 5.28 -35.54
C TYR A 127 -12.60 5.02 -36.32
N ILE A 128 -11.81 4.03 -35.90
CA ILE A 128 -10.57 3.64 -36.58
C ILE A 128 -10.84 3.23 -38.04
N ASP A 129 -11.96 2.56 -38.31
CA ASP A 129 -12.37 2.19 -39.67
C ASP A 129 -12.77 3.40 -40.53
N TYR A 130 -13.18 4.51 -39.91
CA TYR A 130 -13.63 5.72 -40.59
C TYR A 130 -12.52 6.76 -40.79
N THR A 131 -11.66 6.97 -39.78
CA THR A 131 -10.57 7.95 -39.83
C THR A 131 -9.43 7.55 -38.89
N ALA A 132 -8.24 8.08 -39.19
CA ALA A 132 -7.07 7.85 -38.36
C ALA A 132 -7.17 8.59 -37.02
N PHE A 133 -6.72 7.94 -35.95
CA PHE A 133 -6.62 8.52 -34.61
C PHE A 133 -5.28 8.19 -33.94
N SER A 134 -4.81 9.08 -33.08
CA SER A 134 -3.84 8.71 -32.06
C SER A 134 -4.52 7.97 -30.89
N PRO A 135 -3.77 7.24 -30.05
CA PRO A 135 -4.35 6.60 -28.87
C PRO A 135 -5.08 7.58 -27.96
N SER A 136 -4.49 8.74 -27.67
CA SER A 136 -5.11 9.76 -26.81
C SER A 136 -6.30 10.43 -27.48
N GLY A 137 -6.20 10.75 -28.78
CA GLY A 137 -7.29 11.34 -29.53
C GLY A 137 -8.52 10.43 -29.60
N LEU A 138 -8.32 9.10 -29.75
CA LEU A 138 -9.43 8.15 -29.72
C LEU A 138 -10.06 8.04 -28.32
N ILE A 139 -9.25 8.10 -27.26
CA ILE A 139 -9.79 8.15 -25.89
C ILE A 139 -10.65 9.39 -25.70
N ASP A 140 -10.15 10.56 -26.09
CA ASP A 140 -10.88 11.83 -25.96
C ASP A 140 -12.16 11.83 -26.79
N GLN A 141 -12.12 11.24 -27.99
CA GLN A 141 -13.31 11.05 -28.81
C GLN A 141 -14.35 10.18 -28.10
N LEU A 142 -13.98 9.02 -27.55
CA LEU A 142 -14.93 8.16 -26.84
C LEU A 142 -15.51 8.84 -25.58
N VAL A 143 -14.71 9.66 -24.88
CA VAL A 143 -15.21 10.47 -23.76
C VAL A 143 -16.22 11.51 -24.25
N PHE A 144 -15.97 12.16 -25.39
CA PHE A 144 -16.92 13.06 -26.02
C PHE A 144 -18.23 12.35 -26.41
N GLU A 145 -18.16 11.08 -26.86
CA GLU A 145 -19.33 10.23 -27.13
C GLU A 145 -20.09 9.80 -25.85
N GLY A 146 -19.59 10.16 -24.67
CA GLY A 146 -20.25 9.98 -23.38
C GLY A 146 -19.81 8.74 -22.60
N PHE A 147 -18.75 8.04 -23.03
CA PHE A 147 -18.15 6.98 -22.21
C PHE A 147 -17.39 7.56 -21.03
N GLU A 148 -17.36 6.82 -19.92
CA GLU A 148 -16.46 7.16 -18.81
C GLU A 148 -15.00 7.03 -19.25
N GLN A 149 -14.13 7.90 -18.72
CA GLN A 149 -12.69 7.89 -19.00
C GLN A 149 -12.07 6.50 -18.86
N ALA A 150 -12.50 5.73 -17.86
CA ALA A 150 -12.00 4.38 -17.61
C ALA A 150 -12.36 3.40 -18.75
N ASP A 151 -13.59 3.48 -19.27
CA ASP A 151 -14.06 2.60 -20.35
C ASP A 151 -13.45 2.98 -21.69
N ALA A 152 -13.31 4.27 -21.98
CA ALA A 152 -12.60 4.77 -23.17
C ALA A 152 -11.12 4.32 -23.17
N THR A 153 -10.44 4.49 -22.03
CA THR A 153 -9.04 4.06 -21.86
C THR A 153 -8.92 2.54 -21.98
N TYR A 154 -9.87 1.80 -21.40
CA TYR A 154 -9.93 0.35 -21.55
C TYR A 154 -10.06 -0.05 -23.02
N ALA A 155 -10.99 0.56 -23.75
CA ALA A 155 -11.24 0.25 -25.16
C ALA A 155 -9.99 0.40 -26.01
N VAL A 156 -9.32 1.57 -25.93
CA VAL A 156 -8.08 1.85 -26.68
C VAL A 156 -6.94 0.91 -26.28
N LYS A 157 -6.90 0.47 -25.02
CA LYS A 157 -5.89 -0.48 -24.53
C LYS A 157 -6.07 -1.90 -25.08
N VAL A 158 -7.30 -2.35 -25.30
CA VAL A 158 -7.57 -3.76 -25.66
C VAL A 158 -7.73 -4.00 -27.16
N ILE A 159 -8.06 -2.96 -27.94
CA ILE A 159 -8.09 -3.08 -29.40
C ILE A 159 -6.70 -3.41 -29.96
N ARG A 160 -6.68 -4.23 -31.01
CA ARG A 160 -5.45 -4.64 -31.69
C ARG A 160 -5.28 -3.83 -32.96
N ILE A 161 -4.69 -2.65 -32.82
CA ILE A 161 -4.42 -1.71 -33.91
C ILE A 161 -2.93 -1.40 -33.93
N ASP A 162 -2.36 -1.27 -35.14
CA ASP A 162 -1.02 -0.73 -35.31
C ASP A 162 -1.08 0.81 -35.23
N TRP A 163 -0.70 1.35 -34.07
CA TRP A 163 -0.71 2.79 -33.83
C TRP A 163 0.30 3.55 -34.69
N GLN A 164 1.36 2.90 -35.16
CA GLN A 164 2.30 3.52 -36.09
C GLN A 164 1.68 3.61 -37.48
N GLU A 165 0.95 2.58 -37.91
CA GLU A 165 0.16 2.64 -39.16
C GLU A 165 -0.91 3.75 -39.09
N GLN A 166 -1.60 3.90 -37.96
CA GLN A 166 -2.54 5.01 -37.74
C GLN A 166 -1.87 6.39 -37.89
N ALA A 167 -0.64 6.54 -37.39
CA ALA A 167 0.12 7.78 -37.57
C ALA A 167 0.47 8.05 -39.06
N VAL A 168 0.81 7.02 -39.83
CA VAL A 168 1.04 7.14 -41.29
C VAL A 168 -0.23 7.57 -42.02
N LEU A 169 -1.36 6.93 -41.72
CA LEU A 169 -2.66 7.30 -42.31
C LEU A 169 -3.02 8.75 -41.98
N MET A 170 -2.82 9.17 -40.72
CA MET A 170 -3.07 10.55 -40.32
C MET A 170 -2.17 11.54 -41.04
N ALA A 171 -0.87 11.24 -41.16
CA ALA A 171 0.07 12.07 -41.90
C ALA A 171 -0.34 12.23 -43.37
N GLN A 172 -0.76 11.15 -44.02
CA GLN A 172 -1.25 11.19 -45.40
C GLN A 172 -2.52 12.04 -45.51
N ASN A 173 -3.50 11.86 -44.60
CA ASN A 173 -4.72 12.65 -44.57
C ASN A 173 -4.43 14.16 -44.45
N TYR A 174 -3.46 14.55 -43.63
CA TYR A 174 -3.03 15.96 -43.56
C TYR A 174 -2.43 16.45 -44.87
N LEU A 175 -1.53 15.66 -45.47
CA LEU A 175 -0.85 16.00 -46.71
C LEU A 175 -1.80 16.08 -47.91
N ASP A 176 -2.89 15.29 -47.90
CA ASP A 176 -3.94 15.34 -48.92
C ASP A 176 -4.74 16.65 -48.85
N TYR A 177 -4.84 17.27 -47.67
CA TYR A 177 -5.59 18.51 -47.46
C TYR A 177 -4.73 19.77 -47.55
N THR A 178 -3.49 19.74 -47.06
CA THR A 178 -2.58 20.89 -47.09
C THR A 178 -1.12 20.48 -47.12
N ALA A 179 -0.28 21.32 -47.73
CA ALA A 179 1.17 21.12 -47.70
C ALA A 179 1.73 21.39 -46.29
N PHE A 180 2.70 20.58 -45.88
CA PHE A 180 3.48 20.76 -44.66
C PHE A 180 4.98 20.75 -44.96
N SER A 181 5.75 21.46 -44.14
CA SER A 181 7.19 21.20 -44.04
C SER A 181 7.43 19.94 -43.20
N ARG A 182 8.62 19.35 -43.31
CA ARG A 182 9.02 18.21 -42.48
C ARG A 182 8.81 18.46 -40.99
N SER A 183 9.31 19.60 -40.48
CA SER A 183 9.15 19.95 -39.06
C SER A 183 7.71 20.22 -38.69
N GLY A 184 6.95 20.88 -39.56
CA GLY A 184 5.54 21.18 -39.31
C GLY A 184 4.67 19.92 -39.21
N LEU A 185 4.90 18.92 -40.07
CA LEU A 185 4.16 17.66 -39.99
C LEU A 185 4.53 16.86 -38.73
N ILE A 186 5.81 16.90 -38.31
CA ILE A 186 6.23 16.29 -37.03
C ILE A 186 5.50 16.96 -35.87
N GLU A 187 5.48 18.29 -35.81
CA GLU A 187 4.78 19.06 -34.77
C GLU A 187 3.28 18.76 -34.77
N GLN A 188 2.65 18.64 -35.95
CA GLN A 188 1.24 18.27 -36.05
C GLN A 188 1.00 16.88 -35.47
N LEU A 189 1.74 15.86 -35.87
CA LEU A 189 1.54 14.49 -35.34
C LEU A 189 1.80 14.40 -33.82
N VAL A 190 2.74 15.20 -33.29
CA VAL A 190 2.96 15.31 -31.84
C VAL A 190 1.77 15.98 -31.16
N PHE A 191 1.21 17.04 -31.75
CA PHE A 191 -0.01 17.68 -31.26
C PHE A 191 -1.20 16.71 -31.23
N GLU A 192 -1.33 15.87 -32.26
CA GLU A 192 -2.34 14.82 -32.32
C GLU A 192 -2.15 13.74 -31.25
N GLY A 193 -0.97 13.65 -30.62
CA GLY A 193 -0.70 12.76 -29.49
C GLY A 193 0.26 11.60 -29.78
N PHE A 194 0.95 11.61 -30.92
CA PHE A 194 2.04 10.66 -31.19
C PHE A 194 3.34 11.08 -30.51
N SER A 195 4.22 10.11 -30.23
CA SER A 195 5.55 10.43 -29.73
C SER A 195 6.40 11.08 -30.83
N ASN A 196 7.39 11.89 -30.44
CA ASN A 196 8.28 12.54 -31.39
C ASN A 196 9.04 11.54 -32.29
N ASP A 197 9.42 10.38 -31.73
CA ASP A 197 10.10 9.32 -32.48
C ASP A 197 9.19 8.71 -33.56
N VAL A 198 7.92 8.42 -33.21
CA VAL A 198 6.93 7.91 -34.18
C VAL A 198 6.64 8.96 -35.24
N ALA A 199 6.41 10.20 -34.86
CA ALA A 199 6.17 11.30 -35.80
C ALA A 199 7.35 11.47 -36.77
N THR A 200 8.59 11.49 -36.25
CA THR A 200 9.80 11.62 -37.08
C THR A 200 9.96 10.45 -38.05
N TYR A 201 9.71 9.22 -37.59
CA TYR A 201 9.73 8.03 -38.42
C TYR A 201 8.70 8.11 -39.55
N VAL A 202 7.45 8.45 -39.20
CA VAL A 202 6.33 8.53 -40.15
C VAL A 202 6.57 9.58 -41.21
N VAL A 203 7.06 10.76 -40.82
CA VAL A 203 7.34 11.85 -41.76
C VAL A 203 8.39 11.44 -42.80
N ASN A 204 9.43 10.70 -42.39
CA ASN A 204 10.38 10.12 -43.35
C ASN A 204 9.70 9.10 -44.28
N GLN A 205 8.81 8.26 -43.75
CA GLN A 205 8.11 7.23 -44.51
C GLN A 205 7.18 7.82 -45.58
N VAL A 206 6.54 8.96 -45.31
CA VAL A 206 5.70 9.68 -46.28
C VAL A 206 6.49 10.61 -47.21
N GLY A 207 7.82 10.60 -47.13
CA GLY A 207 8.71 11.24 -48.12
C GLY A 207 9.11 12.68 -47.81
N LEU A 208 9.08 13.12 -46.55
CA LEU A 208 9.47 14.47 -46.11
C LEU A 208 10.72 14.51 -45.21
#